data_AF-A0A6G3SW55-F1
#
_entry.id   AF-A0A6G3SW55-F1
#
_cell.length_a   1.000
_cell.length_b   1.000
_cell.length_c   1.000
_cell.angle_alpha   90.00
_cell.angle_beta   90.00
_cell.angle_gamma   90.00
#
_symmetry.space_group_name_H-M   'P 1'
#
loop_
_entity.id
_entity.type
_entity.pdbx_description
1 polymer ?
#
loop_
_entity_poly.entity_id
_entity_poly.type
_entity_poly.pdbx_seq_one_letter_code
_entity_poly.pdbx_strand_id
1 'polypeptide(L)' 'RAETAFGAALLAATGTLHEDLAASAAAMVRGGALVEPVPEERPALDDAHGRFVVALRERGWLDDD' A
#
# COMPACT_ATOMS: atom_id res chain seq x y z
N ARG A 1 9.05 -14.66 4.72
CA ARG A 1 10.09 -13.65 5.03
C ARG A 1 9.62 -12.86 6.23
N ALA A 2 10.48 -12.57 7.20
CA ALA A 2 10.10 -11.89 8.46
C ALA A 2 10.00 -10.36 8.24
N GLU A 3 9.05 -9.91 7.42
CA GLU A 3 8.83 -8.49 7.12
C GLU A 3 8.51 -7.68 8.38
N THR A 4 7.83 -8.30 9.35
CA THR A 4 7.49 -7.69 10.64
C THR A 4 8.71 -7.42 11.52
N ALA A 5 9.70 -8.33 11.55
CA ALA A 5 10.93 -8.14 12.32
C ALA A 5 11.81 -7.03 11.75
N PHE A 6 11.83 -6.89 10.42
CA PHE A 6 12.52 -5.79 9.75
C PHE A 6 11.87 -4.43 10.07
N GLY A 7 10.54 -4.35 10.07
CA GLY A 7 9.82 -3.13 10.47
C GLY A 7 10.18 -2.68 11.90
N ALA A 8 10.26 -3.63 12.84
CA ALA A 8 10.68 -3.32 14.20
C ALA A 8 12.14 -2.82 14.29
N ALA A 9 13.06 -3.42 13.53
CA ALA A 9 14.45 -2.97 13.47
C ALA A 9 14.59 -1.56 12.86
N LEU A 10 13.80 -1.26 11.82
CA LEU A 10 13.76 0.06 11.19
C LEU A 10 13.28 1.14 12.17
N LEU A 11 12.22 0.86 12.94
CA LEU A 11 11.72 1.76 13.98
C LEU A 11 12.74 1.95 15.10
N ALA A 12 13.43 0.88 15.52
CA ALA A 12 14.47 0.98 16.55
C ALA A 12 15.67 1.84 16.10
N ALA A 13 15.96 1.88 14.80
CA ALA A 13 17.03 2.70 14.22
C ALA A 13 16.69 4.20 14.12
N THR A 14 15.40 4.57 14.20
CA THR A 14 14.95 5.96 14.18
C THR A 14 15.26 6.68 15.49
N GLY A 15 15.89 7.86 15.40
CA GLY A 15 16.38 8.64 16.53
C GLY A 15 17.63 8.06 17.22
N THR A 16 18.18 6.96 16.69
CA THR A 16 19.39 6.31 17.23
C THR A 16 20.51 6.26 16.19
N LEU A 17 20.33 5.46 15.13
CA LEU A 17 21.26 5.32 14.00
C LEU A 17 20.98 6.34 12.90
N HIS A 18 19.72 6.76 12.78
CA HIS A 18 19.25 7.73 11.81
C HIS A 18 18.44 8.82 12.50
N GLU A 19 18.57 10.06 12.05
CA GLU A 19 17.95 11.24 12.68
C GLU A 19 16.44 11.10 12.81
N ASP A 20 15.79 10.60 11.76
CA ASP A 20 14.34 10.44 11.69
C ASP A 20 13.93 9.16 10.95
N LEU A 21 12.62 8.96 10.84
CA LEU A 21 12.04 7.80 10.16
C LEU A 21 12.33 7.80 8.67
N ALA A 22 12.35 8.98 8.02
CA ALA A 22 12.59 9.10 6.59
C ALA A 22 14.03 8.68 6.25
N ALA A 23 15.00 9.14 7.04
CA ALA A 23 16.41 8.77 6.93
C ALA A 23 16.61 7.26 7.20
N SER A 24 15.94 6.71 8.21
CA SER A 24 15.97 5.27 8.51
C SER A 24 15.42 4.44 7.34
N ALA A 25 14.26 4.83 6.80
CA ALA A 25 13.67 4.16 5.66
C ALA A 25 14.55 4.26 4.40
N ALA A 26 15.10 5.43 4.09
CA ALA A 26 15.98 5.63 2.95
C ALA A 26 17.28 4.79 3.03
N ALA A 27 17.82 4.61 4.24
CA ALA A 27 19.05 3.85 4.46
C ALA A 27 18.82 2.33 4.49
N MET A 28 17.67 1.86 4.99
CA MET A 28 17.44 0.45 5.30
C MET A 28 16.54 -0.27 4.30
N VAL A 29 15.59 0.43 3.67
CA VAL A 29 14.62 -0.19 2.76
C VAL A 29 15.23 -0.37 1.38
N ARG A 30 15.12 -1.57 0.84
CA ARG A 30 15.43 -1.84 -0.56
C ARG A 30 14.24 -1.47 -1.44
N GLY A 31 14.48 -0.72 -2.51
CA GLY A 31 13.46 -0.41 -3.50
C GLY A 31 12.84 -1.68 -4.08
N GLY A 32 11.50 -1.70 -4.16
CA GLY A 32 10.77 -2.74 -4.89
C GLY A 32 10.79 -2.48 -6.39
N ALA A 33 10.27 -3.45 -7.16
CA ALA A 33 10.00 -3.21 -8.57
C ALA A 33 8.82 -2.24 -8.69
N LEU A 34 9.02 -1.15 -9.45
CA LEU A 34 7.94 -0.27 -9.84
C LEU A 34 7.09 -0.99 -10.88
N VAL A 35 5.78 -1.07 -10.64
CA VAL A 35 4.80 -1.58 -11.60
C VAL A 35 3.98 -0.39 -12.06
N GLU A 36 4.17 -0.01 -13.32
CA GLU A 36 3.42 1.09 -13.92
C GLU A 36 1.99 0.64 -14.26
N PRO A 37 0.98 1.48 -14.04
CA PRO A 37 -0.37 1.21 -14.51
C PRO A 37 -0.39 0.99 -16.03
N VAL A 38 -1.16 0.00 -16.48
CA VAL A 38 -1.43 -0.21 -17.91
C VAL A 38 -2.64 0.65 -18.30
N PRO A 39 -2.47 1.75 -19.06
CA PRO A 39 -3.57 2.68 -19.33
C PRO A 39 -4.78 2.03 -20.02
N GLU A 40 -4.52 1.01 -20.83
CA GLU A 40 -5.52 0.26 -21.58
C GLU A 40 -6.41 -0.62 -20.68
N GLU A 41 -5.94 -1.01 -19.49
CA GLU A 41 -6.72 -1.82 -18.54
C GLU A 41 -7.73 -0.99 -17.75
N ARG A 42 -7.53 0.34 -17.65
CA ARG A 42 -8.33 1.23 -16.81
C ARG A 42 -9.84 1.08 -17.03
N PRO A 43 -10.38 1.08 -18.27
CA PRO A 43 -11.83 0.95 -18.47
C PRO A 43 -12.40 -0.38 -17.92
N ALA A 44 -11.65 -1.47 -18.02
CA ALA A 44 -12.08 -2.77 -17.52
C ALA A 44 -12.01 -2.84 -15.98
N LEU A 45 -11.01 -2.20 -15.39
CA LEU A 45 -10.87 -2.08 -13.94
C LEU A 45 -11.96 -1.18 -13.34
N ASP A 46 -12.32 -0.09 -14.01
CA ASP A 46 -13.39 0.82 -13.59
C ASP A 46 -14.76 0.11 -13.60
N ASP A 47 -15.06 -0.68 -14.65
CA ASP A 47 -16.27 -1.51 -14.68
C ASP A 47 -16.29 -2.55 -13.54
N ALA A 48 -15.19 -3.28 -13.36
CA ALA A 48 -15.08 -4.29 -12.32
C ALA A 48 -15.24 -3.67 -10.92
N HIS A 49 -14.62 -2.52 -10.68
CA HIS A 49 -14.76 -1.75 -9.45
C HIS A 49 -16.20 -1.29 -9.24
N GLY A 50 -16.86 -0.76 -10.28
CA GLY A 50 -18.27 -0.37 -10.21
C GLY A 50 -19.18 -1.52 -9.81
N ARG A 51 -19.04 -2.68 -10.45
CA ARG A 51 -19.80 -3.89 -10.10
C ARG A 51 -19.51 -4.37 -8.67
N PHE A 52 -18.27 -4.25 -8.22
CA PHE A 52 -17.89 -4.60 -6.84
C PHE A 52 -18.57 -3.68 -5.83
N VAL A 53 -18.52 -2.36 -6.04
CA VAL A 53 -19.17 -1.37 -5.16
C VAL A 53 -20.68 -1.58 -5.09
N VAL A 54 -21.35 -1.79 -6.23
CA VAL A 54 -22.78 -2.13 -6.25
C VAL A 54 -23.06 -3.34 -5.38
N ALA A 55 -22.27 -4.40 -5.54
CA ALA A 55 -22.48 -5.63 -4.79
C ALA A 55 -22.18 -5.47 -3.28
N LEU A 56 -21.32 -4.53 -2.88
CA LEU A 56 -21.10 -4.20 -1.46
C LEU A 56 -22.27 -3.42 -0.87
N ARG A 57 -22.85 -2.49 -1.64
CA ARG A 57 -24.05 -1.72 -1.24
C ARG A 57 -25.27 -2.61 -1.10
N GLU A 58 -25.50 -3.51 -2.06
CA GLU A 58 -26.59 -4.51 -1.98
C GLU A 58 -26.49 -5.40 -0.74
N ARG A 59 -25.27 -5.61 -0.21
CA ARG A 59 -25.02 -6.35 1.03
C ARG A 59 -25.12 -5.49 2.29
N GLY A 60 -25.34 -4.19 2.16
CA GLY A 60 -25.37 -3.22 3.26
C GLY A 60 -24.00 -3.02 3.92
N TRP A 61 -22.90 -3.29 3.21
CA TRP A 61 -21.54 -3.07 3.73
C TRP A 61 -21.01 -1.68 3.40
N LEU A 62 -21.60 -1.03 2.40
CA LEU A 62 -21.39 0.36 2.07
C LEU A 62 -22.74 1.06 2.06
N ASP A 63 -22.75 2.31 2.49
CA ASP A 63 -23.91 3.18 2.37
C ASP A 63 -24.12 3.62 0.91
N ASP A 64 -25.35 4.00 0.59
CA ASP A 64 -25.65 4.76 -0.62
C ASP A 64 -25.23 6.21 -0.37
N ASP A 65 -24.29 6.73 -1.19
CA ASP A 65 -23.81 8.12 -1.10
C ASP A 65 -24.94 9.15 -1.32
#